data_AF-A0A9E1V6K6-F1
#
_entry.id   AF-A0A9E1V6K6-F1
#
_cell.length_a   1.000
_cell.length_b   1.000
_cell.length_c   1.000
_cell.angle_alpha   90.00
_cell.angle_beta   90.00
_cell.angle_gamma   90.00
#
_symmetry.space_group_name_H-M   'P 1'
#
loop_
_entity.id
_entity.type
_entity.pdbx_description
1 polymer ?
#
loop_
_entity_poly.entity_id
_entity_poly.type
_entity_poly.pdbx_seq_one_letter_code
_entity_poly.pdbx_strand_id
1 'polypeptide(L)'
;MKKRVSLLTAVLLGFALIAGACGSDSVEEEVTATTAAPTTTAAPEADAHLGDGSLGEVRVDAGEAIQIRSLNAISGDVAFLGVPNENGIRMAVEDYGQIHGFDVDLGVGMDDLCSADGGQAAASIIVANED
;
A
#
# COMPACT_ATOMS: atom_id res chain seq x y z
N MET A 1 -3.84 24.66 -45.33
CA MET A 1 -3.28 25.54 -44.27
C MET A 1 -3.94 25.31 -42.92
N LYS A 2 -5.28 25.28 -42.80
CA LYS A 2 -6.01 25.05 -41.53
C LYS A 2 -5.64 23.76 -40.77
N LYS A 3 -5.46 22.63 -41.48
CA LYS A 3 -5.06 21.35 -40.84
C LYS A 3 -3.63 21.36 -40.27
N ARG A 4 -2.70 22.04 -40.95
CA ARG A 4 -1.31 22.19 -40.49
C ARG A 4 -1.23 23.16 -39.31
N VAL A 5 -2.00 24.25 -39.34
CA VAL A 5 -2.12 25.18 -38.22
C VAL A 5 -2.74 24.49 -37.00
N SER A 6 -3.85 23.75 -37.18
CA SER A 6 -4.49 22.98 -36.10
C SER A 6 -3.58 21.92 -35.48
N LEU A 7 -2.77 21.25 -36.29
CA LEU A 7 -1.79 20.26 -35.81
C LEU A 7 -0.68 20.93 -35.00
N LEU A 8 -0.17 22.08 -35.47
CA LEU A 8 0.88 22.84 -34.79
C LEU A 8 0.38 23.43 -33.46
N THR A 9 -0.88 23.89 -33.40
CA THR A 9 -1.48 24.39 -32.16
C THR A 9 -1.67 23.26 -31.12
N ALA A 10 -2.07 22.06 -31.56
CA ALA A 10 -2.20 20.90 -30.67
C ALA A 10 -0.84 20.45 -30.12
N VAL A 11 0.21 20.45 -30.95
CA VAL A 11 1.58 20.11 -30.53
C VAL A 11 2.13 21.15 -29.54
N LEU A 12 1.91 22.44 -29.78
CA LEU A 12 2.30 23.51 -28.85
C LEU A 12 1.60 23.41 -27.50
N LEU A 13 0.30 23.09 -27.48
CA LEU A 13 -0.47 22.94 -26.25
C LEU A 13 -0.03 21.69 -25.45
N GLY A 14 0.27 20.59 -26.15
CA GLY A 14 0.85 19.39 -25.53
C GLY A 14 2.24 19.64 -24.94
N PHE A 15 3.09 20.40 -25.64
CA PHE A 15 4.43 20.73 -25.14
C PHE A 15 4.38 21.66 -23.90
N ALA A 16 3.44 22.61 -23.86
CA ALA A 16 3.23 23.48 -22.70
C ALA A 16 2.75 22.70 -21.46
N LEU A 17 1.89 21.69 -21.64
CA LEU A 17 1.44 20.81 -20.55
C LEU A 17 2.58 19.95 -19.98
N ILE A 18 3.49 19.46 -20.83
CA ILE A 18 4.64 18.67 -20.40
C ILE A 18 5.68 19.55 -19.67
N ALA A 19 5.89 20.79 -20.11
CA ALA A 19 6.81 21.71 -19.45
C ALA A 19 6.33 22.17 -18.07
N GLY A 20 5.01 22.27 -17.85
CA GLY A 20 4.43 22.64 -16.55
C GLY A 20 4.60 21.55 -15.47
N ALA A 21 4.79 20.29 -15.86
CA ALA A 21 4.95 19.17 -14.92
C ALA A 21 6.35 19.09 -14.28
N CYS A 22 7.32 19.90 -14.73
CA CYS A 22 8.67 19.99 -14.16
C CYS A 22 8.98 21.37 -13.53
N GLY A 23 8.00 22.26 -13.45
CA GLY A 23 8.15 23.56 -12.78
C GLY A 23 7.92 23.41 -11.28
N SER A 24 8.98 23.09 -10.53
CA SER A 24 8.97 23.14 -9.06
C SER A 24 8.87 24.61 -8.60
N ASP A 25 7.65 25.07 -8.34
CA ASP A 25 7.43 26.27 -7.52
C ASP A 25 7.76 25.91 -6.07
N SER A 26 8.86 26.47 -5.56
CA SER A 26 9.25 26.32 -4.16
C SER A 26 8.45 27.32 -3.35
N VAL A 27 7.34 26.88 -2.77
CA VAL A 27 6.64 27.65 -1.75
C VAL A 27 7.47 27.56 -0.47
N GLU A 28 8.19 28.65 -0.18
CA GLU A 28 8.69 28.95 1.16
C GLU A 28 7.49 29.19 2.09
N GLU A 29 7.01 28.11 2.71
CA GLU A 29 6.20 28.19 3.91
C GLU A 29 7.11 27.88 5.10
N GLU A 30 7.56 28.94 5.78
CA GLU A 30 8.33 28.84 7.01
C GLU A 30 7.40 28.35 8.13
N VAL A 31 7.28 27.02 8.27
CA VAL A 31 6.66 26.41 9.44
C VAL A 31 7.77 26.18 10.47
N THR A 32 7.95 27.12 11.40
CA THR A 32 8.80 26.91 12.58
C THR A 32 8.12 25.94 13.54
N ALA A 33 8.16 24.64 13.23
CA ALA A 33 7.85 23.59 14.18
C ALA A 33 9.13 23.28 14.98
N THR A 34 9.19 23.73 16.24
CA THR A 34 10.19 23.20 17.19
C THR A 34 9.76 21.80 17.59
N THR A 35 10.12 20.82 16.76
CA THR A 35 10.06 19.40 17.11
C THR A 35 11.38 19.05 17.78
N ALA A 36 11.33 18.79 19.08
CA ALA A 36 12.43 18.09 19.74
C ALA A 36 12.58 16.72 19.08
N ALA A 37 13.76 16.42 18.55
CA ALA A 37 14.05 15.14 17.94
C ALA A 37 13.79 14.01 18.96
N PRO A 38 13.06 12.94 18.62
CA PRO A 38 12.95 11.78 19.49
C PRO A 38 14.35 11.24 19.73
N THR A 39 14.70 11.00 20.98
CA THR A 39 15.94 10.32 21.33
C THR A 39 15.87 8.93 20.71
N THR A 40 16.78 8.60 19.80
CA THR A 40 16.85 7.28 19.17
C THR A 40 17.25 6.26 20.24
N THR A 41 16.26 5.68 20.91
CA THR A 41 16.41 4.39 21.56
C THR A 41 16.75 3.40 20.46
N ALA A 42 17.91 2.77 20.55
CA ALA A 42 18.27 1.67 19.66
C ALA A 42 17.11 0.66 19.70
N ALA A 43 16.52 0.37 18.53
CA ALA A 43 15.59 -0.74 18.40
C ALA A 43 16.28 -1.98 18.99
N PRO A 44 15.58 -2.83 19.76
CA PRO A 44 16.13 -4.11 20.15
C PRO A 44 16.66 -4.75 18.86
N GLU A 45 17.86 -5.35 18.90
CA GLU A 45 18.28 -6.20 17.79
C GLU A 45 17.11 -7.14 17.51
N ALA A 46 16.63 -7.13 16.27
CA ALA A 46 15.55 -8.02 15.88
C ALA A 46 16.10 -9.43 16.08
N ASP A 47 15.81 -10.01 17.24
CA ASP A 47 16.16 -11.38 17.53
C ASP A 47 15.65 -12.22 16.35
N ALA A 48 16.46 -13.18 15.92
CA ALA A 48 16.16 -14.07 14.79
C ALA A 48 14.97 -15.03 15.05
N HIS A 49 14.00 -14.63 15.88
CA HIS A 49 12.86 -15.41 16.37
C HIS A 49 11.72 -15.56 15.35
N LEU A 50 11.99 -15.47 14.05
CA LEU A 50 10.97 -15.77 13.03
C LEU A 50 11.02 -17.23 12.53
N GLY A 51 11.89 -18.08 13.10
CA GLY A 51 12.07 -19.47 12.62
C GLY A 51 12.44 -20.51 13.68
N ASP A 52 12.40 -20.17 14.98
CA ASP A 52 12.64 -21.12 16.08
C ASP A 52 11.35 -21.86 16.51
N GLY A 53 10.22 -21.58 15.85
CA GLY A 53 8.91 -22.16 16.14
C GLY A 53 8.22 -21.59 17.38
N SER A 54 8.80 -20.60 18.07
CA SER A 54 8.22 -20.00 19.29
C SER A 54 6.87 -19.30 19.06
N LEU A 55 6.61 -18.86 17.82
CA LEU A 55 5.36 -18.25 17.37
C LEU A 55 4.29 -19.27 16.92
N GLY A 56 4.60 -20.57 16.99
CA GLY A 56 3.76 -21.64 16.43
C GLY A 56 4.04 -21.92 14.95
N GLU A 57 3.28 -22.86 14.39
CA GLU A 57 3.35 -23.25 12.98
C GLU A 57 2.01 -23.00 12.30
N VAL A 58 2.06 -22.39 11.12
CA VAL A 58 0.92 -22.33 10.18
C VAL A 58 1.08 -23.50 9.21
N ARG A 59 0.10 -24.39 9.20
CA ARG A 59 0.04 -25.52 8.27
C ARG A 59 -0.99 -25.22 7.20
N VAL A 60 -0.59 -25.42 5.95
CA VAL A 60 -1.46 -25.34 4.79
C VAL A 60 -1.54 -26.75 4.22
N ASP A 61 -2.75 -27.31 4.19
CA ASP A 61 -2.94 -28.68 3.73
C ASP A 61 -2.84 -28.76 2.20
N ALA A 62 -2.57 -29.96 1.68
CA ALA A 62 -2.44 -30.15 0.24
C ALA A 62 -3.77 -29.81 -0.48
N GLY A 63 -3.72 -28.85 -1.39
CA GLY A 63 -4.90 -28.36 -2.12
C GLY A 63 -5.56 -27.13 -1.49
N GLU A 64 -5.12 -26.69 -0.32
CA GLU A 64 -5.49 -25.40 0.28
C GLU A 64 -4.64 -24.26 -0.29
N ALA A 65 -5.16 -23.04 -0.29
CA ALA A 65 -4.43 -21.83 -0.64
C ALA A 65 -3.85 -21.15 0.61
N ILE A 66 -2.70 -20.51 0.47
CA ILE A 66 -2.18 -19.60 1.49
C ILE A 66 -3.08 -18.37 1.55
N GLN A 67 -3.67 -18.12 2.72
CA GLN A 67 -4.51 -16.98 2.96
C GLN A 67 -3.67 -15.76 3.37
N ILE A 68 -3.71 -14.68 2.59
CA ILE A 68 -3.07 -13.40 2.93
C ILE A 68 -4.15 -12.33 2.94
N ARG A 69 -4.53 -11.86 4.13
CA ARG A 69 -5.53 -10.80 4.28
C ARG A 69 -4.85 -9.44 4.39
N SER A 70 -5.37 -8.48 3.64
CA SER A 70 -4.92 -7.09 3.68
C SER A 70 -5.87 -6.24 4.52
N LEU A 71 -5.30 -5.37 5.35
CA LEU A 71 -6.01 -4.42 6.21
C LEU A 71 -5.33 -3.06 6.06
N ASN A 72 -6.05 -2.10 5.49
CA ASN A 72 -5.56 -0.76 5.16
C ASN A 72 -6.66 0.28 5.39
N ALA A 73 -6.30 1.57 5.38
CA ALA A 73 -7.27 2.66 5.34
C ALA A 73 -7.74 2.90 3.91
N ILE A 74 -8.84 2.24 3.51
CA ILE A 74 -9.33 2.21 2.12
C ILE A 74 -10.34 3.33 1.86
N SER A 75 -11.06 3.76 2.90
CA SER A 75 -11.99 4.90 2.83
C SER A 75 -11.60 6.04 3.78
N GLY A 76 -12.37 7.13 3.73
CA GLY A 76 -12.10 8.34 4.50
C GLY A 76 -10.97 9.20 3.93
N ASP A 77 -10.49 10.14 4.76
CA ASP A 77 -9.58 11.22 4.32
C ASP A 77 -8.19 10.73 3.91
N VAL A 78 -7.81 9.53 4.35
CA VAL A 78 -6.49 8.91 4.09
C VAL A 78 -6.57 7.73 3.12
N ALA A 79 -7.71 7.53 2.46
CA ALA A 79 -7.92 6.48 1.44
C ALA A 79 -6.84 6.44 0.35
N PHE A 80 -6.25 7.59 0.04
CA PHE A 80 -5.17 7.72 -0.94
C PHE A 80 -3.90 6.94 -0.55
N LEU A 81 -3.77 6.51 0.70
CA LEU A 81 -2.70 5.62 1.17
C LEU A 81 -3.09 4.14 1.03
N GLY A 82 -4.31 3.76 1.44
CA GLY A 82 -4.72 2.36 1.43
C GLY A 82 -5.06 1.80 0.04
N VAL A 83 -5.71 2.58 -0.82
CA VAL A 83 -6.05 2.13 -2.20
C VAL A 83 -4.81 1.71 -3.01
N PRO A 84 -3.71 2.48 -3.05
CA PRO A 84 -2.50 2.02 -3.73
C PRO A 84 -1.82 0.83 -3.03
N ASN A 85 -1.90 0.72 -1.69
CA ASN A 85 -1.40 -0.46 -0.98
C ASN A 85 -2.14 -1.74 -1.38
N GLU A 86 -3.49 -1.72 -1.38
CA GLU A 86 -4.33 -2.85 -1.81
C GLU A 86 -4.04 -3.26 -3.26
N ASN A 87 -3.93 -2.27 -4.16
CA ASN A 87 -3.57 -2.53 -5.54
C ASN A 87 -2.16 -3.12 -5.67
N GLY A 88 -1.21 -2.63 -4.87
CA GLY A 88 0.15 -3.15 -4.81
C GLY A 88 0.22 -4.60 -4.38
N ILE A 89 -0.54 -4.99 -3.34
CA ILE A 89 -0.61 -6.36 -2.84
C ILE A 89 -1.17 -7.29 -3.92
N ARG A 90 -2.27 -6.89 -4.56
CA ARG A 90 -2.87 -7.68 -5.65
C ARG A 90 -1.91 -7.84 -6.83
N MET A 91 -1.25 -6.77 -7.26
CA MET A 91 -0.24 -6.85 -8.31
C MET A 91 0.94 -7.76 -7.91
N ALA A 92 1.38 -7.70 -6.66
CA ALA A 92 2.48 -8.53 -6.17
C ALA A 92 2.14 -10.02 -6.18
N VAL A 93 0.92 -10.40 -5.78
CA VAL A 93 0.48 -11.80 -5.83
C VAL A 93 0.26 -12.28 -7.27
N GLU A 94 -0.33 -11.44 -8.12
CA GLU A 94 -0.50 -11.74 -9.55
C GLU A 94 0.86 -11.98 -10.25
N ASP A 95 1.90 -11.21 -9.90
CA ASP A 95 3.25 -11.33 -10.48
C ASP A 95 4.06 -12.49 -9.88
N TYR A 96 4.02 -12.67 -8.55
CA TYR A 96 4.77 -13.72 -7.87
C TYR A 96 4.19 -15.11 -8.12
N GLY A 97 2.86 -15.23 -8.15
CA GLY A 97 2.15 -16.50 -8.29
C GLY A 97 2.21 -17.37 -7.03
N GLN A 98 2.43 -18.67 -7.21
CA GLN A 98 2.37 -19.65 -6.12
C GLN A 98 3.55 -19.52 -5.14
N ILE A 99 3.26 -19.65 -3.85
CA ILE A 99 4.28 -19.71 -2.78
C ILE A 99 4.51 -21.19 -2.45
N HIS A 100 5.73 -21.68 -2.71
CA HIS A 100 6.10 -23.08 -2.49
C HIS A 100 5.15 -24.11 -3.15
N GLY A 101 4.49 -23.73 -4.26
CA GLY A 101 3.53 -24.57 -4.98
C GLY A 101 2.09 -24.50 -4.45
N PHE A 102 1.82 -23.68 -3.44
CA PHE A 102 0.47 -23.36 -2.97
C PHE A 102 -0.03 -22.09 -3.66
N ASP A 103 -1.31 -22.10 -4.05
CA ASP A 103 -1.99 -20.88 -4.50
C ASP A 103 -2.10 -19.86 -3.36
N VAL A 104 -2.30 -18.59 -3.69
CA VAL A 104 -2.49 -17.51 -2.72
C VAL A 104 -3.87 -16.92 -2.90
N ASP A 105 -4.65 -16.88 -1.83
CA ASP A 105 -5.95 -16.21 -1.79
C ASP A 105 -5.85 -14.93 -0.94
N LEU A 106 -6.14 -13.81 -1.59
CA LEU A 106 -6.11 -12.49 -0.96
C LEU A 106 -7.41 -12.17 -0.20
N GLY A 107 -8.51 -12.86 -0.51
CA GLY A 107 -9.83 -12.46 -0.07
C GLY A 107 -10.18 -11.03 -0.50
N VAL A 108 -11.01 -10.35 0.31
CA VAL A 108 -11.34 -8.94 0.12
C VAL A 108 -10.47 -8.10 1.06
N GLY A 109 -9.84 -7.05 0.53
CA GLY A 109 -9.11 -6.07 1.34
C GLY A 109 -10.04 -5.38 2.35
N MET A 110 -9.61 -5.31 3.60
CA MET A 110 -10.40 -4.79 4.71
C MET A 110 -10.04 -3.36 5.06
N ASP A 111 -11.07 -2.58 5.37
CA ASP A 111 -10.95 -1.17 5.70
C ASP A 111 -10.87 -0.95 7.22
N ASP A 112 -9.74 -0.44 7.71
CA ASP A 112 -9.55 -0.12 9.13
C ASP A 112 -9.99 1.30 9.50
N LEU A 113 -10.37 2.10 8.49
CA LEU A 113 -10.78 3.49 8.63
C LEU A 113 -9.72 4.38 9.30
N CYS A 114 -8.44 3.95 9.31
CA CYS A 114 -7.36 4.55 10.09
C CYS A 114 -7.73 4.73 11.58
N SER A 115 -8.45 3.77 12.16
CA SER A 115 -8.99 3.86 13.50
C SER A 115 -8.74 2.59 14.33
N ALA A 116 -8.66 2.74 15.65
CA ALA A 116 -8.49 1.59 16.54
C ALA A 116 -9.68 0.62 16.48
N ASP A 117 -10.90 1.14 16.48
CA ASP A 117 -12.12 0.33 16.43
C ASP A 117 -12.29 -0.36 15.07
N GLY A 118 -12.02 0.36 13.98
CA GLY A 118 -12.06 -0.20 12.63
C GLY A 118 -11.01 -1.31 12.44
N GLY A 119 -9.78 -1.09 12.90
CA GLY A 119 -8.73 -2.11 12.88
C GLY A 119 -9.09 -3.37 13.67
N GLN A 120 -9.66 -3.22 14.87
CA GLN A 120 -10.11 -4.37 15.67
C GLN A 120 -11.27 -5.13 15.00
N ALA A 121 -12.25 -4.42 14.44
CA ALA A 121 -13.38 -5.03 13.75
C ALA A 121 -12.92 -5.79 12.50
N ALA A 122 -12.08 -5.18 11.67
CA ALA A 122 -11.50 -5.80 10.50
C ALA A 122 -10.64 -7.03 10.86
N ALA A 123 -9.74 -6.92 11.84
CA ALA A 123 -8.92 -8.05 12.28
C ALA A 123 -9.75 -9.22 12.83
N SER A 124 -10.86 -8.93 13.51
CA SER A 124 -11.77 -9.97 14.00
C SER A 124 -12.41 -10.73 12.84
N ILE A 125 -12.75 -10.06 11.74
CA ILE A 125 -13.27 -10.69 10.52
C ILE A 125 -12.18 -11.53 9.84
N ILE A 126 -10.92 -11.05 9.81
CA ILE A 126 -9.77 -11.79 9.27
C ILE A 126 -9.60 -13.13 9.99
N VAL A 127 -9.53 -13.09 11.32
CA VAL A 127 -9.23 -14.28 12.14
C VAL A 127 -10.43 -15.23 12.20
N ALA A 128 -11.66 -14.73 12.04
CA ALA A 128 -12.87 -15.56 12.04
C ALA A 128 -13.15 -16.26 10.71
N ASN A 129 -12.44 -15.96 9.62
CA ASN A 129 -12.56 -16.73 8.38
C ASN A 129 -11.80 -18.06 8.55
N GLU A 130 -12.55 -19.13 8.82
CA GLU A 130 -12.04 -20.50 9.00
C GLU A 130 -12.23 -21.39 7.74
N ASP A 131 -12.46 -20.78 6.57
CA ASP A 131 -12.70 -21.50 5.30
C ASP A 131 -11.44 -21.64 4.43
#